data_AF-A0A8T0UGK7-F1
#
_entry.id   AF-A0A8T0UGK7-F1
#
_cell.length_a   1.000
_cell.length_b   1.000
_cell.length_c   1.000
_cell.angle_alpha   90.00
_cell.angle_beta   90.00
_cell.angle_gamma   90.00
#
_symmetry.space_group_name_H-M   'P 1'
#
loop_
_entity.id
_entity.type
_entity.pdbx_description
1 polymer ?
#
loop_
_entity_poly.entity_id
_entity_poly.type
_entity_poly.pdbx_seq_one_letter_code
_entity_poly.pdbx_strand_id
1 'polypeptide(L)' 'MAAGESMSAGKYVDCHEHLSGNYKGICVGLIHDAKCRRTCFDESSDNYDGFCNFFQCWCLSPCTSETEAAAASAPIRH' A
#
# COMPACT_ATOMS: atom_id res chain seq x y z
N MET A 1 28.27 10.81 -31.33
CA MET A 1 28.78 10.99 -29.96
C MET A 1 27.60 10.77 -29.03
N ALA A 2 27.68 9.79 -28.15
CA ALA A 2 26.65 9.47 -27.16
C ALA A 2 26.89 10.31 -25.90
N ALA A 3 25.85 10.95 -25.38
CA ALA A 3 25.79 11.38 -24.00
C ALA A 3 24.83 10.42 -23.28
N GLY A 4 25.40 9.37 -22.71
CA GLY A 4 24.70 8.51 -21.78
C GLY A 4 24.61 9.23 -20.44
N GLU A 5 23.46 9.84 -20.17
CA GLU A 5 23.13 10.30 -18.82
C GLU A 5 22.40 9.16 -18.13
N SER A 6 23.15 8.41 -17.33
CA SER A 6 22.61 7.46 -16.37
C SER A 6 21.82 8.24 -15.31
N MET A 7 20.54 8.48 -15.55
CA MET A 7 19.60 8.68 -14.45
C MET A 7 19.57 7.36 -13.70
N SER A 8 20.19 7.36 -12.52
CA SER A 8 19.95 6.33 -11.51
C SER A 8 18.46 6.40 -11.21
N ALA A 9 17.67 5.61 -11.95
CA ALA A 9 16.25 5.42 -11.72
C ALA A 9 16.15 4.72 -10.37
N GLY A 10 16.16 5.53 -9.31
CA GLY A 10 15.91 5.08 -7.95
C GLY A 10 14.56 4.40 -7.97
N LYS A 11 14.59 3.07 -8.01
CA LYS A 11 13.48 2.13 -7.94
C LYS A 11 12.40 2.71 -7.03
N TYR A 12 11.34 3.29 -7.60
CA TYR A 12 10.28 3.90 -6.80
C TYR A 12 9.52 2.76 -6.15
N VAL A 13 9.85 2.48 -4.89
CA VAL A 13 9.08 1.59 -4.04
C VAL A 13 7.82 2.35 -3.67
N ASP A 14 6.74 2.08 -4.39
CA ASP A 14 5.43 2.64 -4.07
C ASP A 14 4.93 1.92 -2.82
N CYS A 15 5.22 2.51 -1.67
CA CYS A 15 4.77 2.05 -0.37
C CYS A 15 3.36 2.58 -0.16
N HIS A 16 2.37 1.81 -0.64
CA HIS A 16 1.00 2.26 -0.69
C HIS A 16 0.36 2.15 0.70
N GLU A 17 0.27 3.27 1.41
CA GLU A 17 -0.75 3.44 2.44
C GLU A 17 -2.08 3.75 1.75
N HIS A 18 -3.13 3.05 2.13
CA HIS A 18 -4.45 3.25 1.53
C HIS A 18 -5.53 3.35 2.60
N LEU A 19 -6.60 4.09 2.28
CA LEU A 19 -7.79 4.13 3.12
C LEU A 19 -8.45 2.75 3.15
N SER A 20 -8.85 2.31 4.35
CA SER A 20 -9.63 1.09 4.49
C SER A 20 -11.02 1.26 3.88
N GLY A 21 -11.45 0.30 3.07
CA GLY A 21 -12.80 0.27 2.50
C GLY A 21 -13.85 -0.31 3.46
N ASN A 22 -13.43 -1.19 4.36
CA ASN A 22 -14.29 -1.91 5.31
C ASN A 22 -14.36 -1.27 6.70
N TYR A 23 -13.45 -0.36 7.06
CA TYR A 23 -13.50 0.26 8.38
C TYR A 23 -14.65 1.28 8.45
N LYS A 24 -15.60 1.04 9.36
CA LYS A 24 -16.77 1.91 9.55
C LYS A 24 -16.67 2.74 10.82
N GLY A 25 -16.93 4.04 10.66
CA GLY A 25 -17.01 5.02 11.76
C GLY A 25 -15.70 5.77 12.00
N ILE A 26 -15.67 6.52 13.09
CA ILE A 26 -14.51 7.34 13.48
C ILE A 26 -13.38 6.43 13.98
N CYS A 27 -12.16 6.69 13.51
CA CYS A 27 -10.93 6.03 13.97
C CYS A 27 -10.15 6.97 14.89
N VAL A 28 -9.93 6.57 16.15
CA VAL A 28 -9.15 7.34 17.13
C VAL A 28 -7.93 6.50 17.50
N GLY A 29 -6.72 6.96 17.19
CA GLY A 29 -5.49 6.15 17.29
C GLY A 29 -5.17 5.59 18.68
N LEU A 30 -5.71 6.16 19.74
CA LEU A 30 -5.54 5.63 21.11
C LEU A 30 -6.58 4.55 21.49
N ILE A 31 -7.68 4.44 20.75
CA ILE A 31 -8.85 3.61 21.13
C ILE A 31 -9.14 2.54 20.07
N HIS A 32 -8.95 2.88 18.80
CA HIS A 32 -9.42 2.10 17.66
C HIS A 32 -8.31 1.52 16.80
N ASP A 33 -7.04 1.75 17.15
CA ASP A 33 -5.89 1.29 16.36
C ASP A 33 -5.89 -0.23 16.16
N ALA A 34 -6.11 -0.99 17.23
CA ALA A 34 -6.19 -2.45 17.17
C ALA A 34 -7.36 -2.94 16.30
N LYS A 35 -8.48 -2.20 16.27
CA LYS A 35 -9.63 -2.50 15.42
C LYS A 35 -9.30 -2.19 13.95
N CYS A 36 -8.70 -1.03 13.70
CA CYS A 36 -8.26 -0.61 12.37
C CYS A 36 -7.26 -1.61 11.77
N ARG A 37 -6.20 -1.95 12.50
CA ARG A 37 -5.22 -2.98 12.10
C ARG A 37 -5.88 -4.31 11.74
N ARG A 38 -6.82 -4.79 12.58
CA ARG A 38 -7.52 -6.04 12.31
C ARG A 38 -8.39 -5.96 11.07
N THR A 39 -9.05 -4.82 10.82
CA THR A 39 -9.79 -4.59 9.59
C THR A 39 -8.86 -4.62 8.38
N CYS A 40 -7.70 -3.97 8.43
CA CYS A 40 -6.74 -3.98 7.33
C CYS A 40 -6.26 -5.39 6.97
N PHE A 41 -6.03 -6.26 7.96
CA PHE A 41 -5.71 -7.67 7.73
C PHE A 41 -6.85 -8.48 7.12
N ASP A 42 -8.10 -8.12 7.44
CA ASP A 42 -9.29 -8.77 6.87
C ASP A 42 -9.56 -8.30 5.43
N GLU A 43 -9.20 -7.05 5.10
CA GLU A 43 -9.34 -6.51 3.75
C GLU A 43 -8.37 -7.12 2.75
N SER A 44 -7.11 -7.32 3.15
CA SER A 44 -6.11 -7.97 2.33
C SER A 44 -5.07 -8.68 3.19
N SER A 45 -4.71 -9.90 2.80
CA SER A 45 -3.58 -10.63 3.38
C SER A 45 -2.24 -9.95 3.15
N ASP A 46 -2.17 -9.03 2.18
CA ASP A 46 -0.96 -8.30 1.85
C ASP A 46 -0.73 -7.15 2.83
N ASN A 47 -1.77 -6.66 3.51
CA ASN A 47 -1.61 -5.60 4.51
C ASN A 47 -0.87 -6.14 5.74
N TYR A 48 0.13 -5.41 6.22
CA TYR A 48 0.92 -5.81 7.39
C TYR A 48 0.61 -4.98 8.65
N ASP A 49 -0.05 -3.83 8.51
CA ASP A 49 -0.50 -3.03 9.65
C ASP A 49 -1.65 -2.09 9.25
N GLY A 50 -2.21 -1.38 10.22
CA GLY A 50 -3.15 -0.29 10.02
C GLY A 50 -3.23 0.64 11.22
N PHE A 51 -3.46 1.92 10.97
CA PHE A 51 -3.46 2.98 11.97
C PHE A 51 -4.59 3.98 11.74
N CYS A 52 -5.01 4.65 12.81
CA CYS A 52 -5.96 5.75 12.69
C CYS A 52 -5.26 7.07 12.37
N ASN A 53 -5.65 7.74 11.28
CA ASN A 53 -5.21 9.08 10.95
C ASN A 53 -6.36 9.92 10.38
N PHE A 54 -6.45 11.20 10.75
CA PHE A 54 -7.56 12.10 10.37
C PHE A 54 -8.96 11.48 10.58
N PHE A 55 -9.18 10.81 11.71
CA PHE A 55 -10.43 10.11 12.03
C PHE A 55 -10.80 8.94 11.11
N GLN A 56 -9.88 8.51 10.25
CA GLN A 56 -10.04 7.45 9.27
C GLN A 56 -9.02 6.34 9.53
N CYS A 57 -9.33 5.12 9.09
CA CYS A 57 -8.44 3.98 9.19
C CYS A 57 -7.62 3.86 7.90
N TRP A 58 -6.30 3.80 8.06
CA TRP A 58 -5.34 3.65 6.98
C TRP A 58 -4.64 2.30 7.13
N CYS A 59 -4.55 1.57 6.02
CA CYS A 59 -3.89 0.29 5.94
C CYS A 59 -2.52 0.44 5.29
N LEU A 60 -1.54 -0.29 5.82
CA LEU A 60 -0.17 -0.31 5.34
C LEU A 60 0.07 -1.61 4.57
N SER A 61 0.39 -1.47 3.29
CA SER A 61 0.77 -2.58 2.42
C SER A 61 2.27 -2.53 2.10
N PRO A 62 2.94 -3.68 1.89
CA PRO A 62 4.34 -3.71 1.53
C PRO A 62 4.54 -3.01 0.18
N CYS A 63 5.67 -2.34 0.04
CA CYS A 63 5.94 -1.60 -1.17
C CYS A 63 6.16 -2.56 -2.33
N THR A 64 5.31 -2.46 -3.36
CA THR A 64 5.53 -3.24 -4.58
C THR A 64 6.63 -2.59 -5.39
N SER A 65 7.63 -3.37 -5.81
CA SER A 65 8.56 -2.92 -6.83
C SER A 65 7.84 -2.91 -8.18
N GLU A 66 8.13 -1.92 -9.04
CA GLU A 66 7.51 -1.79 -10.38
C GLU A 66 7.57 -3.09 -11.21
N THR A 67 8.58 -3.93 -11.00
CA THR A 67 8.71 -5.25 -11.65
C THR A 67 7.53 -6.19 -11.36
N GLU A 68 6.94 -6.13 -10.17
CA GLU A 68 5.77 -6.95 -9.81
C GLU A 68 4.46 -6.30 -10.28
N ALA A 69 4.34 -4.97 -10.19
CA ALA A 69 3.18 -4.24 -10.69
C ALA A 69 3.01 -4.37 -12.22
N ALA A 70 4.13 -4.38 -12.96
CA ALA A 70 4.13 -4.59 -14.41
C ALA A 70 3.80 -6.05 -14.79
N ALA A 71 4.22 -7.03 -13.99
CA ALA A 71 3.90 -8.44 -14.23
C ALA A 71 2.41 -8.74 -14.03
N ALA A 72 1.76 -8.09 -13.06
CA ALA A 72 0.31 -8.22 -12.84
C ALA A 72 -0.53 -7.58 -13.96
N SER A 73 0.04 -6.66 -14.73
CA SER A 73 -0.64 -5.91 -15.80
C SER A 73 -0.35 -6.46 -17.21
N ALA A 74 0.50 -7.48 -17.33
CA ALA A 74 0.84 -8.07 -18.62
C ALA A 74 -0.32 -8.96 -19.11
N PRO A 75 -0.83 -8.79 -20.34
CA PRO A 75 -1.83 -9.69 -20.88
C PRO A 75 -1.20 -11.07 -21.05
N ILE A 76 -1.84 -12.09 -20.50
CA ILE A 76 -1.49 -13.49 -20.72
C ILE A 76 -1.65 -13.74 -22.22
N ARG A 77 -0.53 -13.86 -22.95
CA ARG A 77 -0.56 -14.28 -24.35
C ARG A 77 -0.83 -15.78 -24.38
N HIS A 78 -2.02 -16.14 -24.81
CA HIS A 78 -2.46 -17.51 -25.09
C HIS A 78 -1.92 -17.99 -26.44
#